data_AF-A0A537FDT7-F1
#
_entry.id   AF-A0A537FDT7-F1
#
_cell.length_a   1.000
_cell.length_b   1.000
_cell.length_c   1.000
_cell.angle_alpha   90.00
_cell.angle_beta   90.00
_cell.angle_gamma   90.00
#
_symmetry.space_group_name_H-M   'P 1'
#
loop_
_entity.id
_entity.type
_entity.pdbx_description
1 polymer ?
#
loop_
_entity_poly.entity_id
_entity_poly.type
_entity_poly.pdbx_seq_one_letter_code
_entity_poly.pdbx_strand_id
1 'polypeptide(L)'
;MQGLDPLATLKDEHSGILRLLYSIDRQLGWLESSGPDMFQRILGSMRRKSGRLSHDLQVHFQRENALYPILEKRMGPDAETVRVMRQEHQQLLDRALAVRSEISRMVVSGDSVRTWGLVALLQELRGGLSDHMSREERVLFWLAELWLSRVDRKRVSFDLSQMGGRSNSSLKRSLSP
;
A
#
# COMPACT_ATOMS: atom_id res chain seq x y z
N MET A 1 -23.86 9.73 15.23
CA MET A 1 -22.66 9.01 14.73
C MET A 1 -21.62 10.06 14.34
N GLN A 2 -20.55 10.23 15.13
CA GLN A 2 -19.39 10.98 14.66
C GLN A 2 -18.79 10.17 13.50
N GLY A 3 -18.81 10.73 12.29
CA GLY A 3 -18.20 10.08 11.13
C GLY A 3 -16.70 10.00 11.32
N LEU A 4 -16.11 8.83 11.06
CA LEU A 4 -14.65 8.64 11.05
C LEU A 4 -14.01 9.69 10.11
N ASP A 5 -12.99 10.39 10.62
CA ASP A 5 -12.22 11.35 9.84
C ASP A 5 -11.49 10.61 8.71
N PRO A 6 -11.78 10.93 7.43
CA PRO A 6 -11.26 10.15 6.31
C PRO A 6 -9.73 10.25 6.23
N LEU A 7 -9.16 11.40 6.62
CA LEU A 7 -7.72 11.61 6.61
C LEU A 7 -7.03 10.82 7.73
N ALA A 8 -7.64 10.74 8.92
CA ALA A 8 -7.13 9.88 9.99
C ALA A 8 -7.11 8.40 9.56
N THR A 9 -8.15 7.96 8.84
CA THR A 9 -8.21 6.58 8.31
C THR A 9 -7.07 6.29 7.33
N LEU A 10 -6.78 7.21 6.40
CA LEU A 10 -5.68 7.06 5.45
C LEU A 10 -4.31 7.06 6.15
N LYS A 11 -4.10 7.93 7.14
CA LYS A 11 -2.89 7.95 7.97
C LYS A 11 -2.70 6.64 8.76
N ASP A 12 -3.78 6.07 9.29
CA ASP A 12 -3.73 4.78 9.98
C ASP A 12 -3.36 3.62 9.03
N GLU A 13 -3.82 3.68 7.78
CA GLU A 13 -3.47 2.71 6.74
C GLU A 13 -1.97 2.71 6.43
N HIS A 14 -1.31 3.89 6.40
CA HIS A 14 0.15 3.99 6.23
C HIS A 14 0.89 3.14 7.26
N SER A 15 0.49 3.25 8.53
CA SER A 15 1.09 2.48 9.63
C SER A 15 0.88 0.97 9.46
N GLY A 16 -0.25 0.55 8.88
CA GLY A 16 -0.50 -0.85 8.53
C GLY A 16 0.43 -1.35 7.41
N ILE A 17 0.50 -0.60 6.31
CA ILE A 17 1.31 -0.91 5.13
C ILE A 17 2.80 -0.97 5.49
N LEU A 18 3.32 0.02 6.20
CA LEU A 18 4.72 0.06 6.61
C LEU A 18 5.06 -1.10 7.53
N ARG A 19 4.19 -1.45 8.49
CA ARG A 19 4.40 -2.63 9.36
C ARG A 19 4.50 -3.92 8.56
N LEU A 20 3.68 -4.10 7.53
CA LEU A 20 3.77 -5.27 6.64
C LEU A 20 5.10 -5.28 5.90
N LEU A 21 5.52 -4.15 5.34
CA LEU A 21 6.79 -4.03 4.63
C LEU A 21 7.99 -4.33 5.53
N TYR A 22 8.06 -3.74 6.72
CA TYR A 22 9.11 -4.04 7.71
C TYR A 22 9.11 -5.53 8.10
N SER A 23 7.94 -6.16 8.14
CA SER A 23 7.85 -7.59 8.45
C SER A 23 8.42 -8.47 7.34
N ILE A 24 8.32 -8.04 6.07
CA ILE A 24 8.92 -8.73 4.93
C ILE A 24 10.44 -8.51 4.94
N ASP A 25 10.89 -7.27 5.15
CA ASP A 25 12.31 -6.90 5.22
C ASP A 25 13.05 -7.66 6.35
N ARG A 26 12.44 -7.75 7.53
CA ARG A 26 12.98 -8.56 8.64
C ARG A 26 13.08 -10.05 8.29
N GLN A 27 12.12 -10.57 7.52
CA GLN A 27 12.15 -11.97 7.09
C GLN A 27 13.25 -12.24 6.06
N LEU A 28 13.55 -11.26 5.20
CA LEU A 28 14.68 -11.35 4.28
C LEU A 28 16.00 -11.51 5.02
N GLY A 29 16.24 -10.74 6.08
CA GLY A 29 17.44 -10.89 6.92
C GLY A 29 17.58 -12.27 7.56
N TRP A 30 16.48 -12.99 7.78
CA TRP A 30 16.52 -14.37 8.27
C TRP A 30 16.80 -15.40 7.17
N LEU A 31 16.38 -15.14 5.92
CA LEU A 31 16.58 -16.06 4.80
C LEU A 31 18.06 -16.43 4.63
N GLU A 32 18.95 -15.43 4.69
CA GLU A 32 20.39 -15.59 4.45
C GLU A 32 21.09 -16.51 5.46
N SER A 33 20.51 -16.64 6.66
CA SER A 33 21.05 -17.45 7.76
C SER A 33 20.30 -18.76 7.99
N SER A 34 19.29 -19.06 7.18
CA SER A 34 18.36 -20.15 7.42
C SER A 34 18.70 -21.43 6.65
N GLY A 35 18.52 -22.59 7.31
CA GLY A 35 18.59 -23.90 6.63
C GLY A 35 17.40 -24.14 5.69
N PRO A 36 17.45 -25.15 4.80
CA PRO A 36 16.48 -25.34 3.71
C PRO A 36 15.00 -25.38 4.13
N ASP A 37 14.68 -26.09 5.22
CA ASP A 37 13.29 -26.19 5.70
C ASP A 37 12.75 -24.85 6.21
N MET A 38 13.60 -24.11 6.92
CA MET A 38 13.24 -22.79 7.44
C MET A 38 13.15 -21.78 6.30
N PHE A 39 14.05 -21.86 5.33
CA PHE A 39 14.06 -21.03 4.13
C PHE A 39 12.70 -21.09 3.40
N GLN A 40 12.19 -22.30 3.14
CA GLN A 40 10.89 -22.48 2.48
C GLN A 40 9.71 -21.94 3.31
N ARG A 41 9.75 -22.12 4.64
CA ARG A 41 8.73 -21.55 5.54
C ARG A 41 8.74 -20.03 5.53
N ILE A 42 9.92 -19.43 5.56
CA ILE A 42 10.09 -17.97 5.51
C ILE A 42 9.58 -17.43 4.17
N LEU A 43 10.00 -18.02 3.03
CA LEU A 43 9.51 -17.61 1.71
C LEU A 43 7.98 -17.75 1.57
N GLY A 44 7.40 -18.85 2.06
CA GLY A 44 5.96 -19.03 2.08
C GLY A 44 5.23 -17.94 2.88
N SER A 45 5.80 -17.51 4.01
CA SER A 45 5.31 -16.37 4.78
C SER A 45 5.46 -15.05 4.02
N MET A 46 6.64 -14.79 3.45
CA MET A 46 6.91 -13.57 2.68
C MET A 46 5.96 -13.45 1.49
N ARG A 47 5.66 -14.56 0.80
CA ARG A 47 4.70 -14.60 -0.33
C ARG A 47 3.29 -14.17 0.09
N ARG A 48 2.81 -14.63 1.25
CA ARG A 48 1.49 -14.22 1.78
C ARG A 48 1.48 -12.75 2.15
N LYS A 49 2.54 -12.28 2.82
CA LYS A 49 2.65 -10.87 3.24
C LYS A 49 2.80 -9.92 2.05
N SER A 50 3.58 -10.27 1.03
CA SER A 50 3.72 -9.45 -0.18
C SER A 50 2.41 -9.40 -0.97
N GLY A 51 1.66 -10.51 -1.05
CA GLY A 51 0.31 -10.51 -1.61
C GLY A 51 -0.64 -9.57 -0.87
N ARG A 52 -0.61 -9.59 0.47
CA ARG A 52 -1.39 -8.66 1.29
C ARG A 52 -0.94 -7.21 1.12
N LEU A 53 0.36 -6.95 1.11
CA LEU A 53 0.93 -5.61 0.89
C LEU A 53 0.45 -5.00 -0.43
N SER A 54 0.53 -5.75 -1.54
CA SER A 54 0.05 -5.27 -2.84
C SER A 54 -1.45 -4.95 -2.83
N HIS A 55 -2.25 -5.78 -2.14
CA HIS A 55 -3.69 -5.54 -2.01
C HIS A 55 -3.99 -4.29 -1.17
N ASP A 56 -3.36 -4.20 0.01
CA ASP A 56 -3.55 -3.08 0.93
C ASP A 56 -3.13 -1.75 0.28
N LEU A 57 -2.02 -1.73 -0.48
CA LEU A 57 -1.60 -0.58 -1.30
C LEU A 57 -2.63 -0.23 -2.38
N GLN A 58 -3.13 -1.21 -3.11
CA GLN A 58 -4.11 -0.96 -4.16
C GLN A 58 -5.40 -0.35 -3.60
N VAL A 59 -5.89 -0.87 -2.48
CA VAL A 59 -7.08 -0.35 -1.81
C VAL A 59 -6.82 1.07 -1.27
N HIS A 60 -5.67 1.28 -0.65
CA HIS A 60 -5.27 2.58 -0.13
C HIS A 60 -5.20 3.64 -1.25
N PHE A 61 -4.49 3.36 -2.34
CA PHE A 61 -4.41 4.28 -3.47
C PHE A 61 -5.77 4.54 -4.14
N GLN A 62 -6.65 3.53 -4.22
CA GLN A 62 -8.02 3.75 -4.71
C GLN A 62 -8.82 4.72 -3.83
N ARG A 63 -8.63 4.63 -2.52
CA ARG A 63 -9.26 5.50 -1.53
C ARG A 63 -8.75 6.94 -1.62
N GLU A 64 -7.46 7.13 -1.80
CA GLU A 64 -6.87 8.44 -2.03
C GLU A 64 -7.28 9.05 -3.36
N ASN A 65 -7.37 8.23 -4.41
CA ASN A 65 -7.89 8.67 -5.71
C ASN A 65 -9.33 9.21 -5.64
N ALA A 66 -10.12 8.83 -4.62
CA ALA A 66 -11.45 9.40 -4.39
C ALA A 66 -11.39 10.82 -3.78
N LEU A 67 -10.31 11.15 -3.07
CA LEU A 67 -10.07 12.48 -2.50
C LEU A 67 -9.64 13.49 -3.58
N TYR A 68 -8.88 13.01 -4.57
CA TYR A 68 -8.20 13.84 -5.56
C TYR A 68 -9.11 14.79 -6.36
N PRO A 69 -10.30 14.39 -6.86
CA PRO A 69 -11.18 15.31 -7.59
C PRO A 69 -11.62 16.53 -6.77
N ILE A 70 -11.79 16.36 -5.45
CA ILE A 70 -12.16 17.46 -4.56
C ILE A 70 -10.97 18.40 -4.38
N LEU A 71 -9.77 17.85 -4.18
CA LEU A 71 -8.54 18.64 -4.05
C LEU A 71 -8.22 19.39 -5.34
N GLU A 72 -8.26 18.73 -6.50
CA GLU A 72 -8.05 19.34 -7.81
C GLU A 72 -9.00 20.52 -8.04
N LYS A 73 -10.30 20.36 -7.72
CA LYS A 73 -11.29 21.43 -7.84
C LYS A 73 -10.99 22.64 -6.93
N ARG A 74 -10.41 22.41 -5.74
CA ARG A 74 -10.12 23.47 -4.76
C ARG A 74 -8.77 24.14 -5.00
N MET A 75 -7.78 23.39 -5.46
CA MET A 75 -6.40 23.83 -5.69
C MET A 75 -6.23 24.53 -7.05
N GLY A 76 -7.08 24.24 -8.03
CA GLY A 76 -7.01 24.89 -9.35
C GLY A 76 -5.64 24.65 -10.01
N PRO A 77 -4.87 25.70 -10.36
CA PRO A 77 -3.54 25.55 -10.99
C PRO A 77 -2.54 24.72 -10.18
N ASP A 78 -2.65 24.69 -8.84
CA ASP A 78 -1.72 23.96 -7.96
C ASP A 78 -1.99 22.44 -7.94
N ALA A 79 -3.00 21.97 -8.67
CA ALA A 79 -3.38 20.57 -8.77
C ALA A 79 -2.31 19.67 -9.42
N GLU A 80 -1.21 20.23 -9.94
CA GLU A 80 -0.07 19.45 -10.45
C GLU A 80 0.46 18.45 -9.40
N THR A 81 0.46 18.83 -8.12
CA THR A 81 0.89 17.93 -7.03
C THR A 81 0.06 16.64 -7.00
N VAL A 82 -1.25 16.74 -7.24
CA VAL A 82 -2.16 15.57 -7.25
C VAL A 82 -1.85 14.64 -8.43
N ARG A 83 -1.51 15.20 -9.59
CA ARG A 83 -1.10 14.42 -10.77
C ARG A 83 0.17 13.62 -10.49
N VAL A 84 1.16 14.24 -9.83
CA VAL A 84 2.40 13.57 -9.44
C VAL A 84 2.10 12.40 -8.49
N MET A 85 1.22 12.60 -7.49
CA MET A 85 0.84 11.52 -6.56
C MET A 85 0.22 10.32 -7.27
N ARG A 86 -0.67 10.54 -8.26
CA ARG A 86 -1.24 9.43 -9.05
C ARG A 86 -0.19 8.64 -9.83
N GLN A 87 0.80 9.33 -10.39
CA GLN A 87 1.89 8.66 -11.11
C GLN A 87 2.74 7.82 -10.16
N GLU A 88 3.00 8.34 -8.97
CA GLU A 88 3.75 7.61 -7.93
C GLU A 88 3.01 6.38 -7.43
N HIS A 89 1.68 6.45 -7.27
CA HIS A 89 0.85 5.28 -6.93
C HIS A 89 1.10 4.12 -7.90
N GLN A 90 1.10 4.39 -9.21
CA GLN A 90 1.35 3.36 -10.21
C GLN A 90 2.76 2.77 -10.07
N GLN A 91 3.78 3.62 -9.93
CA GLN A 91 5.16 3.16 -9.78
C GLN A 91 5.36 2.31 -8.51
N LEU A 92 4.71 2.67 -7.41
CA LEU A 92 4.77 1.95 -6.14
C LEU A 92 4.05 0.60 -6.22
N LEU A 93 2.91 0.53 -6.93
CA LEU A 93 2.24 -0.74 -7.22
C LEU A 93 3.13 -1.65 -8.06
N ASP A 94 3.77 -1.12 -9.11
CA ASP A 94 4.64 -1.90 -9.98
C ASP A 94 5.83 -2.47 -9.19
N ARG A 95 6.44 -1.68 -8.30
CA ARG A 95 7.50 -2.13 -7.38
C ARG A 95 7.01 -3.21 -6.41
N ALA A 96 5.82 -3.04 -5.83
CA ALA A 96 5.23 -4.04 -4.93
C ALA A 96 4.94 -5.37 -5.66
N LEU A 97 4.50 -5.30 -6.91
CA LEU A 97 4.31 -6.47 -7.76
C LEU A 97 5.63 -7.13 -8.14
N ALA A 98 6.69 -6.36 -8.40
CA ALA A 98 8.03 -6.88 -8.65
C ALA A 98 8.56 -7.66 -7.45
N VAL A 99 8.47 -7.09 -6.23
CA VAL A 99 8.81 -7.80 -4.97
C VAL A 99 8.04 -9.11 -4.84
N ARG A 100 6.72 -9.07 -5.05
CA ARG A 100 5.88 -10.28 -4.97
C ARG A 100 6.28 -11.34 -6.00
N SER A 101 6.59 -10.91 -7.22
CA SER A 101 6.97 -11.80 -8.32
C SER A 101 8.30 -12.46 -8.03
N GLU A 102 9.26 -11.71 -7.51
CA GLU A 102 10.57 -12.24 -7.14
C GLU A 102 10.48 -13.25 -5.99
N ILE A 103 9.71 -12.95 -4.94
CA ILE A 103 9.45 -13.92 -3.86
C ILE A 103 8.80 -15.19 -4.43
N SER A 104 7.85 -15.04 -5.37
CA SER A 104 7.18 -16.19 -5.99
C SER A 104 8.14 -17.04 -6.84
N ARG A 105 9.04 -16.40 -7.58
CA ARG A 105 10.14 -17.05 -8.32
C ARG A 105 11.04 -17.85 -7.36
N MET A 106 11.44 -17.24 -6.24
CA MET A 106 12.29 -17.91 -5.23
C MET A 106 11.59 -19.13 -4.61
N VAL A 107 10.28 -19.05 -4.34
CA VAL A 107 9.50 -20.20 -3.85
C VAL A 107 9.52 -21.36 -4.85
N VAL A 108 9.35 -21.08 -6.14
CA VAL A 108 9.30 -22.12 -7.19
C VAL A 108 10.68 -22.71 -7.45
N SER A 109 11.71 -21.87 -7.54
CA SER A 109 13.08 -22.30 -7.85
C SER A 109 13.80 -22.95 -6.68
N GLY A 110 13.40 -22.65 -5.44
CA GLY A 110 14.15 -23.04 -4.25
C GLY A 110 15.54 -22.38 -4.16
N ASP A 111 15.77 -21.31 -4.94
CA ASP A 111 17.06 -20.62 -5.04
C ASP A 111 17.34 -19.84 -3.74
N SER A 112 18.13 -20.47 -2.86
CA SER A 112 18.57 -19.89 -1.59
C SER A 112 19.84 -19.05 -1.71
N VAL A 113 20.46 -19.00 -2.88
CA VAL A 113 21.80 -18.41 -3.07
C VAL A 113 21.70 -16.96 -3.56
N ARG A 114 20.56 -16.54 -4.13
CA ARG A 114 20.41 -15.23 -4.78
C ARG A 114 19.31 -14.37 -4.13
N THR A 115 19.56 -13.86 -2.93
CA THR A 115 18.67 -12.91 -2.23
C THR A 115 18.85 -11.45 -2.70
N TRP A 116 19.99 -11.11 -3.30
CA TRP A 116 20.36 -9.74 -3.68
C TRP A 116 19.31 -9.01 -4.53
N GLY A 117 18.68 -9.70 -5.49
CA GLY A 117 17.62 -9.11 -6.32
C GLY A 117 16.41 -8.70 -5.50
N LEU A 118 15.99 -9.55 -4.55
CA LEU A 118 14.90 -9.25 -3.63
C LEU A 118 15.26 -8.12 -2.66
N VAL A 119 16.52 -8.07 -2.19
CA VAL A 119 17.03 -6.98 -1.34
C VAL A 119 16.89 -5.63 -2.06
N ALA A 120 17.38 -5.53 -3.30
CA ALA A 120 17.29 -4.29 -4.08
C ALA A 120 15.84 -3.84 -4.28
N LEU A 121 14.95 -4.76 -4.70
CA LEU A 121 13.53 -4.45 -4.91
C LEU A 121 12.84 -3.98 -3.62
N LEU A 122 13.14 -4.58 -2.47
CA LEU A 122 12.58 -4.17 -1.20
C LEU A 122 13.11 -2.81 -0.73
N GLN A 123 14.40 -2.53 -0.95
CA GLN A 123 14.98 -1.22 -0.63
C GLN A 123 14.34 -0.11 -1.46
N GLU A 124 14.17 -0.32 -2.77
CA GLU A 124 13.49 0.64 -3.66
C GLU A 124 12.04 0.87 -3.26
N LEU A 125 11.29 -0.21 -2.97
CA LEU A 125 9.90 -0.11 -2.53
C LEU A 125 9.79 0.63 -1.19
N ARG A 126 10.68 0.34 -0.24
CA ARG A 126 10.71 0.97 1.09
C ARG A 126 11.03 2.45 1.01
N GLY A 127 12.06 2.83 0.26
CA GLY A 127 12.40 4.24 0.04
C GLY A 127 11.24 4.98 -0.60
N GLY A 128 10.72 4.44 -1.71
CA GLY A 128 9.61 5.04 -2.44
C GLY A 128 8.35 5.21 -1.59
N LEU A 129 7.93 4.18 -0.83
CA LEU A 129 6.74 4.27 0.01
C LEU A 129 6.93 5.26 1.16
N SER A 130 8.10 5.28 1.80
CA SER A 130 8.37 6.20 2.91
C SER A 130 8.34 7.65 2.45
N ASP A 131 8.97 7.94 1.30
CA ASP A 131 9.01 9.28 0.71
C ASP A 131 7.64 9.73 0.21
N HIS A 132 6.86 8.82 -0.36
CA HIS A 132 5.50 9.07 -0.82
C HIS A 132 4.56 9.39 0.34
N MET A 133 4.46 8.51 1.35
CA MET A 133 3.62 8.72 2.53
C MET A 133 4.03 9.97 3.31
N SER A 134 5.33 10.25 3.41
CA SER A 134 5.79 11.50 4.04
C SER A 134 5.31 12.74 3.30
N ARG A 135 5.17 12.71 1.98
CA ARG A 135 4.65 13.84 1.19
C ARG A 135 3.13 13.92 1.29
N GLU A 136 2.44 12.80 1.30
CA GLU A 136 1.00 12.78 1.58
C GLU A 136 0.70 13.40 2.93
N GLU A 137 1.39 12.98 3.99
CA GLU A 137 1.13 13.50 5.34
C GLU A 137 1.49 14.98 5.52
N ARG A 138 2.64 15.41 4.99
CA ARG A 138 3.15 16.77 5.21
C ARG A 138 2.59 17.81 4.25
N VAL A 139 2.15 17.38 3.07
CA VAL A 139 1.69 18.29 2.01
C VAL A 139 0.23 18.02 1.70
N LEU A 140 -0.10 16.82 1.22
CA LEU A 140 -1.42 16.56 0.65
C LEU A 140 -2.54 16.56 1.70
N PHE A 141 -2.34 15.86 2.81
CA PHE A 141 -3.31 15.77 3.90
C PHE A 141 -3.41 17.11 4.65
N TRP A 142 -2.31 17.84 4.79
CA TRP A 142 -2.35 19.20 5.32
C TRP A 142 -3.19 20.13 4.43
N LEU A 143 -2.99 20.08 3.10
CA LEU A 143 -3.84 20.81 2.15
C LEU A 143 -5.30 20.34 2.26
N ALA A 144 -5.55 19.04 2.30
CA ALA A 144 -6.90 18.51 2.48
C ALA A 144 -7.56 19.02 3.76
N GLU A 145 -6.80 19.13 4.86
CA GLU A 145 -7.32 19.68 6.12
C GLU A 145 -7.77 21.14 6.00
N LEU A 146 -7.01 21.95 5.24
CA LEU A 146 -7.32 23.36 4.98
C LEU A 146 -8.51 23.56 4.03
N TRP A 147 -8.59 22.75 2.98
CA TRP A 147 -9.51 22.99 1.85
C TRP A 147 -10.82 22.20 1.93
N LEU A 148 -10.87 21.08 2.67
CA LEU A 148 -12.07 20.27 2.77
C LEU A 148 -13.09 20.89 3.73
N SER A 149 -14.26 21.24 3.19
CA SER A 149 -15.41 21.61 4.02
C SER A 149 -15.95 20.41 4.81
N ARG A 150 -16.80 20.66 5.82
CA ARG A 150 -17.49 19.58 6.56
C ARG A 150 -18.32 18.68 5.64
N VAL A 151 -18.89 19.23 4.56
CA VAL A 151 -19.66 18.46 3.56
C VAL A 151 -18.73 17.57 2.75
N ASP A 152 -17.59 18.12 2.31
CA ASP A 152 -16.58 17.35 1.57
C ASP A 152 -16.05 16.19 2.41
N ARG A 153 -15.73 16.42 3.69
CA ARG A 153 -15.28 15.36 4.61
C ARG A 153 -16.31 14.25 4.76
N LYS A 154 -17.60 14.58 4.95
CA LYS A 154 -18.67 13.58 5.04
C LYS A 154 -18.81 12.75 3.76
N ARG A 155 -18.68 13.40 2.60
CA ARG A 155 -18.73 12.73 1.29
C ARG A 155 -17.56 11.75 1.14
N VAL A 156 -16.34 12.20 1.42
CA VAL A 156 -15.15 11.33 1.36
C VAL A 156 -15.30 10.15 2.34
N SER A 157 -15.69 10.39 3.60
CA SER A 157 -15.94 9.29 4.56
C SER A 157 -16.95 8.27 4.04
N PHE A 158 -18.03 8.74 3.39
CA PHE A 158 -19.03 7.86 2.79
C PHE A 158 -18.41 7.02 1.66
N ASP A 159 -17.70 7.65 0.72
CA ASP A 159 -17.06 6.97 -0.40
C ASP A 159 -16.04 5.92 0.08
N LEU A 160 -15.21 6.26 1.08
CA LEU A 160 -14.25 5.35 1.70
C LEU A 160 -14.93 4.13 2.35
N SER A 161 -16.07 4.34 3.02
CA SER A 161 -16.83 3.25 3.67
C SER A 161 -17.42 2.26 2.66
N GLN A 162 -17.87 2.75 1.50
CA GLN A 162 -18.41 1.90 0.42
C GLN A 162 -17.32 1.05 -0.23
N MET A 163 -16.09 1.57 -0.33
CA MET A 163 -14.94 0.82 -0.86
C MET A 163 -14.50 -0.31 0.09
N GLY A 164 -14.55 -0.08 1.41
CA GLY A 164 -14.27 -1.14 2.41
C GLY A 164 -15.30 -2.28 2.42
N GLY A 165 -16.57 -1.98 2.14
CA GLY A 165 -17.64 -2.98 2.09
C GLY A 165 -17.61 -3.89 0.85
N ARG A 166 -17.12 -3.37 -0.29
CA ARG A 166 -17.05 -4.12 -1.57
C ARG A 166 -15.93 -5.16 -1.61
N SER A 167 -14.80 -4.95 -0.93
CA SER A 167 -13.74 -5.97 -0.84
C SER A 167 -14.19 -7.24 -0.10
N ASN A 168 -15.18 -7.16 0.78
CA ASN A 168 -15.65 -8.30 1.59
C ASN A 168 -16.74 -9.15 0.90
N SER A 169 -17.41 -8.62 -0.13
CA SER A 169 -18.47 -9.35 -0.85
C SER A 169 -17.95 -10.23 -1.99
N SER A 170 -16.78 -9.90 -2.56
CA SER A 170 -16.12 -10.73 -3.58
C SER A 170 -15.47 -12.00 -2.99
N LEU A 171 -15.06 -11.98 -1.71
CA LEU A 171 -14.51 -13.14 -1.01
C LEU A 171 -15.56 -14.19 -0.61
N LYS A 172 -16.84 -13.80 -0.51
CA LYS A 172 -17.93 -14.74 -0.18
C LYS A 172 -18.49 -15.49 -1.39
N ARG A 173 -18.17 -15.10 -2.63
CA ARG A 173 -18.66 -15.80 -3.84
C ARG A 173 -17.69 -16.85 -4.41
N SER A 174 -16.46 -16.89 -3.93
CA SER A 174 -15.46 -17.91 -4.34
C SER A 174 -15.32 -19.08 -3.36
N LEU A 175 -16.15 -19.12 -2.32
CA LEU A 175 -16.22 -20.20 -1.33
C LEU A 175 -17.69 -20.60 -1.15
N SER A 176 -18.26 -21.19 -2.17
CA SER A 176 -19.45 -22.05 -2.05
C SER A 176 -19.23 -23.23 -3.01
N PRO A 177 -19.49 -24.47 -2.56
CA PRO A 177 -19.01 -25.71 -3.17
C PRO A 177 -19.49 -25.93 -4.60
#